data_AF-A0A6I2UIE1-F1
#
_entry.id   AF-A0A6I2UIE1-F1
#
_cell.length_a   1.000
_cell.length_b   1.000
_cell.length_c   1.000
_cell.angle_alpha   90.00
_cell.angle_beta   90.00
_cell.angle_gamma   90.00
#
_symmetry.space_group_name_H-M   'P 1'
#
loop_
_entity.id
_entity.type
_entity.pdbx_description
1 polymer ?
#
loop_
_entity_poly.entity_id
_entity_poly.type
_entity_poly.pdbx_seq_one_letter_code
_entity_poly.pdbx_strand_id
1 'polypeptide(L)'
;MRYCFSIVSAILFLAVAMCSNVMYSTTGAEAATTAATTAAAATDNPWYWISSDNNYTKYYNTSQVKVQEAFGGIATRITAVTKTTYSYGGAKETLDNYGIKDIRPNDLAYSLATVQVCPQTRVLAYMDEVFYDKNGKKLWSKQYQPLKYKEMNSQEFDEDFYAYIVDSVFGMGEVERRSASDRWLLLRQERLPNGGYVSCMADTTTMRVNGENIIFWEWQEYKSASGELVEIHFLKKAINIPQYTGKIVRYQHWNPREGWKDYTDRETDGAYHAVVKGSAEETELKALQAYESRNQKWVHRYSLEDYESLYR
;
A
#
# COMPACT_ATOMS: atom_id res chain seq x y z
N MET A 1 -18.39 -2.98 -1.52
CA MET A 1 -16.94 -3.01 -1.78
C MET A 1 -16.48 -4.43 -1.47
N ARG A 2 -16.29 -5.26 -2.51
CA ARG A 2 -15.92 -6.67 -2.37
C ARG A 2 -14.52 -6.84 -2.95
N TYR A 3 -13.50 -6.60 -2.15
CA TYR A 3 -12.17 -7.09 -2.44
C TYR A 3 -12.01 -8.43 -1.71
N CYS A 4 -12.31 -9.52 -2.42
CA CYS A 4 -11.94 -10.86 -1.99
C CYS A 4 -10.46 -11.07 -2.36
N PHE A 5 -9.55 -10.56 -1.54
CA PHE A 5 -8.21 -11.14 -1.48
C PHE A 5 -8.27 -12.29 -0.49
N SER A 6 -8.44 -13.51 -1.02
CA SER A 6 -8.18 -14.72 -0.27
C SER A 6 -6.67 -14.77 -0.01
N ILE A 7 -6.24 -14.40 1.20
CA ILE A 7 -4.90 -14.71 1.72
C ILE A 7 -4.89 -16.21 2.07
N VAL A 8 -5.06 -17.05 1.05
CA VAL A 8 -4.91 -18.51 1.14
C VAL A 8 -3.97 -18.94 0.03
N SER A 9 -2.71 -18.51 0.13
CA SER A 9 -1.55 -19.16 -0.51
C SER A 9 -0.22 -18.57 -0.02
N ALA A 10 -0.10 -18.36 1.28
CA ALA A 10 1.19 -18.12 1.92
C ALA A 10 1.36 -19.12 3.06
N ILE A 11 1.64 -20.37 2.70
CA ILE A 11 2.43 -21.39 3.41
C ILE A 11 2.22 -22.69 2.61
N LEU A 12 3.09 -22.92 1.62
CA LEU A 12 3.47 -24.27 1.23
C LEU A 12 4.94 -24.23 0.83
N PHE A 13 5.80 -24.62 1.78
CA PHE A 13 7.16 -25.04 1.50
C PHE A 13 7.11 -26.32 0.66
N LEU A 14 7.73 -26.34 -0.52
CA LEU A 14 8.52 -27.48 -0.96
C LEU A 14 9.55 -27.05 -2.01
N ALA A 15 10.80 -27.39 -1.74
CA ALA A 15 11.95 -27.22 -2.61
C ALA A 15 11.77 -28.00 -3.94
N VAL A 16 12.46 -27.56 -5.00
CA VAL A 16 13.44 -28.36 -5.76
C VAL A 16 13.99 -27.57 -6.98
N ALA A 17 15.32 -27.68 -7.12
CA ALA A 17 16.17 -27.48 -8.30
C ALA A 17 16.33 -26.07 -8.89
N MET A 18 17.37 -25.39 -8.40
CA MET A 18 18.18 -24.50 -9.24
C MET A 18 18.86 -25.32 -10.34
N CYS A 19 18.59 -25.00 -11.61
CA CYS A 19 19.47 -25.35 -12.71
C CYS A 19 20.45 -24.20 -12.93
N SER A 20 21.67 -24.41 -12.46
CA SER A 20 22.84 -23.59 -12.74
C SER A 20 23.21 -23.73 -14.21
N ASN A 21 23.19 -22.64 -14.98
CA ASN A 21 24.02 -22.53 -16.18
C ASN A 21 25.30 -21.79 -15.80
N VAL A 22 26.25 -22.57 -15.31
CA VAL A 22 27.67 -22.22 -15.29
C VAL A 22 28.16 -22.36 -16.73
N MET A 23 28.46 -21.25 -17.41
CA MET A 23 29.40 -21.29 -18.54
C MET A 23 30.72 -20.71 -18.08
N TYR A 24 31.67 -21.61 -17.84
CA TYR A 24 33.09 -21.30 -17.88
C TYR A 24 33.49 -21.00 -19.33
N SER A 25 34.19 -19.88 -19.54
CA SER A 25 35.24 -19.83 -20.56
C SER A 25 36.36 -18.95 -20.05
N THR A 26 37.51 -19.58 -19.80
CA THR A 26 38.79 -18.94 -19.55
C THR A 26 39.49 -18.71 -20.89
N THR A 27 40.03 -17.51 -21.11
CA THR A 27 41.33 -17.24 -21.76
C THR A 27 41.53 -15.72 -21.78
N GLY A 28 42.68 -15.27 -21.26
CA GLY A 28 42.99 -13.86 -21.11
C GLY A 28 43.55 -13.20 -22.37
N ALA A 29 43.49 -11.87 -22.39
CA ALA A 29 44.54 -10.94 -22.82
C ALA A 29 43.98 -9.52 -22.76
N GLU A 30 44.82 -8.59 -22.33
CA GLU A 30 44.57 -7.16 -22.16
C GLU A 30 44.18 -6.48 -23.49
N ALA A 31 43.12 -5.66 -23.47
CA ALA A 31 42.94 -4.55 -24.41
C ALA A 31 41.95 -3.53 -23.83
N ALA A 32 42.48 -2.37 -23.45
CA ALA A 32 41.69 -1.19 -23.12
C ALA A 32 40.86 -0.76 -24.34
N THR A 33 39.54 -0.71 -24.20
CA THR A 33 38.68 -0.08 -25.19
C THR A 33 37.45 0.51 -24.50
N THR A 34 37.43 1.84 -24.46
CA THR A 34 36.27 2.75 -24.49
C THR A 34 34.92 2.17 -24.06
N ALA A 35 34.51 2.53 -22.84
CA ALA A 35 33.11 2.46 -22.42
C ALA A 35 32.26 3.39 -23.29
N ALA A 36 31.74 2.86 -24.40
CA ALA A 36 30.58 3.44 -25.06
C ALA A 36 29.36 3.06 -24.21
N THR A 37 28.90 4.00 -23.40
CA THR A 37 27.57 3.92 -22.78
C THR A 37 26.56 3.87 -23.92
N THR A 38 26.06 2.68 -24.24
CA THR A 38 24.89 2.53 -25.10
C THR A 38 23.72 3.15 -24.34
N ALA A 39 23.42 4.41 -24.65
CA ALA A 39 22.15 5.02 -24.29
C ALA A 39 21.07 4.12 -24.89
N ALA A 40 20.37 3.37 -24.02
CA ALA A 40 19.20 2.62 -24.41
C ALA A 40 18.25 3.59 -25.11
N ALA A 41 17.87 3.26 -26.35
CA ALA A 41 16.86 4.01 -27.08
C ALA A 41 15.62 4.16 -26.17
N ALA A 42 15.28 5.40 -25.84
CA ALA A 42 14.10 5.71 -25.07
C ALA A 42 12.89 5.13 -25.82
N THR A 43 12.19 4.20 -25.19
CA THR A 43 10.88 3.76 -25.68
C THR A 43 9.95 4.97 -25.69
N ASP A 44 9.43 5.37 -26.85
CA ASP A 44 8.44 6.45 -27.07
C ASP A 44 7.11 6.25 -26.33
N ASN A 45 7.01 5.26 -25.44
CA ASN A 45 5.85 5.02 -24.60
C ASN A 45 6.02 5.74 -23.25
N PRO A 46 5.24 6.81 -22.96
CA PRO A 46 5.35 7.54 -21.69
C PRO A 46 4.81 6.75 -20.49
N TRP A 47 4.23 5.56 -20.70
CA TRP A 47 3.61 4.74 -19.66
C TRP A 47 4.58 3.72 -19.07
N TYR A 48 4.92 3.91 -17.80
CA TYR A 48 5.66 2.94 -17.00
C TYR A 48 4.71 1.90 -16.42
N TRP A 49 5.00 0.62 -16.60
CA TRP A 49 4.20 -0.50 -16.10
C TRP A 49 4.38 -0.71 -14.59
N ILE A 50 3.29 -0.91 -13.86
CA ILE A 50 3.28 -1.05 -12.39
C ILE A 50 3.00 -2.49 -11.97
N SER A 51 1.88 -3.05 -12.44
CA SER A 51 1.38 -4.37 -12.08
C SER A 51 0.31 -4.83 -13.07
N SER A 52 0.11 -6.15 -13.16
CA SER A 52 -0.94 -6.78 -13.96
C SER A 52 -1.59 -7.92 -13.17
N ASP A 53 -2.90 -8.07 -13.32
CA ASP A 53 -3.65 -9.26 -12.94
C ASP A 53 -4.61 -9.66 -14.08
N ASN A 54 -5.55 -10.58 -13.81
CA ASN A 54 -6.50 -11.08 -14.81
C ASN A 54 -7.51 -10.01 -15.30
N ASN A 55 -7.70 -8.94 -14.54
CA ASN A 55 -8.68 -7.90 -14.78
C ASN A 55 -8.06 -6.58 -15.23
N TYR A 56 -6.89 -6.24 -14.68
CA TYR A 56 -6.32 -4.91 -14.77
C TYR A 56 -4.83 -4.97 -15.13
N THR A 57 -4.37 -3.98 -15.88
CA THR A 57 -2.95 -3.63 -15.90
C THR A 57 -2.79 -2.15 -15.62
N LYS A 58 -1.93 -1.83 -14.65
CA LYS A 58 -1.71 -0.49 -14.12
C LYS A 58 -0.44 0.10 -14.68
N TYR A 59 -0.51 1.38 -15.02
CA TYR A 59 0.62 2.19 -15.47
C TYR A 59 0.57 3.58 -14.87
N TYR A 60 1.70 4.28 -14.85
CA TYR A 60 1.73 5.72 -14.61
C TYR A 60 2.68 6.41 -15.57
N ASN A 61 2.47 7.71 -15.78
CA ASN A 61 3.35 8.53 -16.59
C ASN A 61 4.39 9.20 -15.69
N THR A 62 5.63 8.71 -15.73
CA THR A 62 6.76 9.20 -14.91
C THR A 62 7.03 10.69 -15.15
N SER A 63 6.92 11.15 -16.39
CA SER A 63 7.14 12.56 -16.76
C SER A 63 6.04 13.52 -16.26
N GLN A 64 4.91 12.97 -15.80
CA GLN A 64 3.77 13.74 -15.29
C GLN A 64 3.59 13.62 -13.77
N VAL A 65 4.57 13.06 -13.07
CA VAL A 65 4.65 13.18 -11.60
C VAL A 65 5.19 14.58 -11.26
N LYS A 66 4.41 15.34 -10.49
CA LYS A 66 4.74 16.72 -10.10
C LYS A 66 4.52 16.94 -8.62
N VAL A 67 5.51 17.50 -7.95
CA VAL A 67 5.35 18.05 -6.60
C VAL A 67 4.61 19.38 -6.73
N GLN A 68 3.43 19.47 -6.13
CA GLN A 68 2.59 20.68 -6.12
C GLN A 68 2.87 21.55 -4.89
N GLU A 69 3.09 20.90 -3.74
CA GLU A 69 3.38 21.56 -2.48
C GLU A 69 4.51 20.83 -1.77
N ALA A 70 5.35 21.61 -1.09
CA ALA A 70 6.41 21.11 -0.24
C ALA A 70 6.54 21.98 1.02
N PHE A 71 6.94 21.36 2.11
CA PHE A 71 7.26 22.03 3.37
C PHE A 71 8.68 21.64 3.77
N GLY A 72 9.56 22.62 3.95
CA GLY A 72 10.96 22.34 4.29
C GLY A 72 11.71 21.47 3.27
N GLY A 73 11.33 21.54 1.99
CA GLY A 73 11.88 20.67 0.93
C GLY A 73 11.27 19.27 0.86
N ILE A 74 10.38 18.91 1.80
CA ILE A 74 9.66 17.63 1.82
C ILE A 74 8.36 17.79 1.05
N ALA A 75 8.14 16.97 0.02
CA ALA A 75 6.90 17.01 -0.75
C ALA A 75 5.69 16.64 0.12
N THR A 76 4.67 17.51 0.14
CA THR A 76 3.44 17.30 0.91
C THR A 76 2.23 17.05 0.02
N ARG A 77 2.31 17.43 -1.25
CA ARG A 77 1.28 17.16 -2.26
C ARG A 77 1.94 16.83 -3.60
N ILE A 78 1.60 15.67 -4.14
CA ILE A 78 2.08 15.20 -5.44
C ILE A 78 0.87 14.98 -6.35
N THR A 79 0.96 15.36 -7.61
CA THR A 79 0.01 14.96 -8.64
C THR A 79 0.68 14.04 -9.64
N ALA A 80 -0.07 13.06 -10.14
CA ALA A 80 0.41 12.17 -11.19
C ALA A 80 -0.73 11.77 -12.13
N VAL A 81 -0.37 11.29 -13.32
CA VAL A 81 -1.33 10.70 -14.27
C VAL A 81 -1.13 9.19 -14.29
N THR A 82 -2.23 8.46 -14.05
CA THR A 82 -2.27 7.00 -14.06
C THR A 82 -3.08 6.51 -15.26
N LYS A 83 -2.82 5.26 -15.65
CA LYS A 83 -3.58 4.54 -16.66
C LYS A 83 -3.89 3.14 -16.16
N THR A 84 -5.14 2.73 -16.36
CA THR A 84 -5.56 1.34 -16.11
C THR A 84 -6.12 0.77 -17.41
N THR A 85 -5.59 -0.34 -17.90
CA THR A 85 -6.19 -1.09 -19.01
C THR A 85 -7.02 -2.24 -18.46
N TYR A 86 -8.08 -2.60 -19.17
CA TYR A 86 -9.08 -3.55 -18.69
C TYR A 86 -9.14 -4.79 -19.56
N SER A 87 -9.26 -5.96 -18.93
CA SER A 87 -9.88 -7.12 -19.55
C SER A 87 -11.41 -6.95 -19.55
N TYR A 88 -12.16 -7.85 -20.21
CA TYR A 88 -13.62 -7.83 -20.12
C TYR A 88 -14.13 -7.88 -18.67
N GLY A 89 -13.51 -8.73 -17.84
CA GLY A 89 -13.87 -8.88 -16.42
C GLY A 89 -13.64 -7.59 -15.65
N GLY A 90 -12.45 -6.99 -15.81
CA GLY A 90 -12.11 -5.72 -15.18
C GLY A 90 -13.00 -4.57 -15.64
N ALA A 91 -13.28 -4.48 -16.95
CA ALA A 91 -14.17 -3.45 -17.50
C ALA A 91 -15.60 -3.58 -16.94
N LYS A 92 -16.12 -4.81 -16.88
CA LYS A 92 -17.46 -5.06 -16.33
C LYS A 92 -17.53 -4.65 -14.86
N GLU A 93 -16.55 -5.09 -14.06
CA GLU A 93 -16.47 -4.73 -12.64
C GLU A 93 -16.37 -3.21 -12.44
N THR A 94 -15.53 -2.53 -13.21
CA THR A 94 -15.39 -1.07 -13.14
C THR A 94 -16.70 -0.36 -13.50
N LEU A 95 -17.36 -0.73 -14.59
CA LEU A 95 -18.62 -0.12 -15.00
C LEU A 95 -19.73 -0.34 -13.97
N ASP A 96 -19.84 -1.55 -13.42
CA ASP A 96 -20.80 -1.89 -12.35
C ASP A 96 -20.54 -1.06 -11.09
N ASN A 97 -19.28 -0.91 -10.68
CA ASN A 97 -18.88 -0.12 -9.51
C ASN A 97 -19.20 1.37 -9.67
N TYR A 98 -19.15 1.88 -10.90
CA TYR A 98 -19.49 3.27 -11.22
C TYR A 98 -20.98 3.46 -11.52
N GLY A 99 -21.76 2.38 -11.61
CA GLY A 99 -23.17 2.43 -11.98
C GLY A 99 -23.43 2.83 -13.43
N ILE A 100 -22.43 2.67 -14.30
CA ILE A 100 -22.50 3.04 -15.73
C ILE A 100 -23.11 1.87 -16.51
N LYS A 101 -24.23 2.10 -17.20
CA LYS A 101 -25.00 1.05 -17.89
C LYS A 101 -25.00 1.17 -19.41
N ASP A 102 -24.63 2.34 -19.90
CA ASP A 102 -24.66 2.75 -21.31
C ASP A 102 -23.37 2.41 -22.07
N ILE A 103 -22.32 2.01 -21.35
CA ILE A 103 -21.08 1.48 -21.93
C ILE A 103 -21.07 -0.04 -21.79
N ARG A 104 -20.79 -0.77 -22.87
CA ARG A 104 -20.62 -2.22 -22.79
C ARG A 104 -19.19 -2.54 -22.34
N PRO A 105 -18.94 -3.58 -21.55
CA PRO A 105 -17.59 -3.91 -21.09
C PRO A 105 -16.56 -4.11 -22.22
N ASN A 106 -16.97 -4.65 -23.37
CA ASN A 106 -16.10 -4.80 -24.55
C ASN A 106 -15.68 -3.47 -25.20
N ASP A 107 -16.39 -2.38 -24.92
CA ASP A 107 -16.08 -1.06 -25.46
C ASP A 107 -15.05 -0.33 -24.59
N LEU A 108 -15.00 -0.60 -23.28
CA LEU A 108 -14.07 0.02 -22.35
C LEU A 108 -12.69 -0.66 -22.41
N ALA A 109 -11.68 0.04 -22.94
CA ALA A 109 -10.33 -0.50 -23.08
C ALA A 109 -9.39 0.00 -21.98
N TYR A 110 -9.46 1.28 -21.63
CA TYR A 110 -8.61 1.86 -20.59
C TYR A 110 -9.21 3.12 -19.97
N SER A 111 -8.74 3.46 -18.78
CA SER A 111 -8.96 4.76 -18.15
C SER A 111 -7.65 5.52 -18.01
N LEU A 112 -7.75 6.85 -18.04
CA LEU A 112 -6.70 7.76 -17.58
C LEU A 112 -7.25 8.55 -16.40
N ALA A 113 -6.45 8.73 -15.36
CA ALA A 113 -6.84 9.53 -14.21
C ALA A 113 -5.71 10.46 -13.78
N THR A 114 -6.07 11.68 -13.39
CA THR A 114 -5.19 12.53 -12.60
C THR A 114 -5.45 12.25 -11.13
N VAL A 115 -4.40 11.90 -10.38
CA VAL A 115 -4.48 11.62 -8.95
C VAL A 115 -3.66 12.62 -8.16
N GLN A 116 -4.12 12.92 -6.94
CA GLN A 116 -3.38 13.68 -5.95
C GLN A 116 -3.01 12.77 -4.77
N VAL A 117 -1.75 12.84 -4.33
CA VAL A 117 -1.18 12.01 -3.27
C VAL A 117 -0.62 12.90 -2.16
N CYS A 118 -0.92 12.55 -0.91
CA CYS A 118 -0.31 13.18 0.27
C CYS A 118 0.46 12.12 1.07
N PRO A 119 1.81 12.09 0.98
CA PRO A 119 2.65 11.05 1.59
C PRO A 119 2.52 10.96 3.11
N GLN A 120 2.46 12.10 3.80
CA GLN A 120 2.43 12.21 5.26
C GLN A 120 1.22 11.49 5.86
N THR A 121 0.07 11.62 5.21
CA THR A 121 -1.17 10.97 5.63
C THR A 121 -1.45 9.68 4.88
N ARG A 122 -0.58 9.27 3.94
CA ARG A 122 -0.71 8.09 3.07
C ARG A 122 -2.07 8.05 2.37
N VAL A 123 -2.51 9.17 1.81
CA VAL A 123 -3.79 9.26 1.09
C VAL A 123 -3.61 9.52 -0.40
N LEU A 124 -4.57 9.04 -1.18
CA LEU A 124 -4.72 9.30 -2.61
C LEU A 124 -6.17 9.72 -2.90
N ALA A 125 -6.33 10.71 -3.78
CA ALA A 125 -7.62 11.12 -4.31
C ALA A 125 -7.56 11.22 -5.84
N TYR A 126 -8.63 10.80 -6.51
CA TYR A 126 -8.83 11.08 -7.93
C TYR A 126 -9.27 12.53 -8.08
N MET A 127 -8.62 13.29 -8.96
CA MET A 127 -9.00 14.64 -9.36
C MET A 127 -9.94 14.59 -10.56
N ASP A 128 -9.58 13.76 -11.54
CA ASP A 128 -10.38 13.46 -12.71
C ASP A 128 -10.11 12.05 -13.20
N GLU A 129 -11.05 11.53 -14.00
CA GLU A 129 -10.90 10.25 -14.68
C GLU A 129 -11.67 10.26 -16.00
N VAL A 130 -11.09 9.63 -17.02
CA VAL A 130 -11.66 9.53 -18.36
C VAL A 130 -11.52 8.10 -18.88
N PHE A 131 -12.63 7.54 -19.36
CA PHE A 131 -12.71 6.21 -19.95
C PHE A 131 -12.65 6.28 -21.47
N TYR A 132 -11.91 5.36 -22.07
CA TYR A 132 -11.66 5.32 -23.49
C TYR A 132 -11.92 3.93 -24.08
N ASP A 133 -12.31 3.91 -25.35
CA ASP A 133 -12.27 2.69 -26.15
C ASP A 133 -10.85 2.39 -26.67
N LYS A 134 -10.71 1.26 -27.36
CA LYS A 134 -9.43 0.80 -27.93
C LYS A 134 -8.84 1.75 -28.99
N ASN A 135 -9.66 2.63 -29.57
CA ASN A 135 -9.25 3.60 -30.58
C ASN A 135 -8.97 4.98 -29.96
N GLY A 136 -9.05 5.11 -28.63
CA GLY A 136 -8.86 6.38 -27.93
C GLY A 136 -10.07 7.32 -28.00
N LYS A 137 -11.26 6.83 -28.39
CA LYS A 137 -12.49 7.61 -28.29
C LYS A 137 -12.91 7.69 -26.83
N LYS A 138 -13.12 8.91 -26.33
CA LYS A 138 -13.69 9.13 -24.99
C LYS A 138 -15.10 8.55 -24.91
N LEU A 139 -15.33 7.69 -23.92
CA LEU A 139 -16.62 7.10 -23.62
C LEU A 139 -17.31 7.79 -22.46
N TRP A 140 -16.54 8.15 -21.43
CA TRP A 140 -17.06 8.75 -20.20
C TRP A 140 -15.97 9.56 -19.51
N SER A 141 -16.36 10.54 -18.69
CA SER A 141 -15.43 11.30 -17.87
C SER A 141 -16.09 11.80 -16.59
N LYS A 142 -15.30 11.97 -15.54
CA LYS A 142 -15.73 12.57 -14.28
C LYS A 142 -14.65 13.47 -13.73
N GLN A 143 -15.09 14.61 -13.22
CA GLN A 143 -14.31 15.53 -12.40
C GLN A 143 -14.77 15.34 -10.95
N TYR A 144 -13.82 15.21 -10.03
CA TYR A 144 -14.12 14.97 -8.62
C TYR A 144 -13.99 16.28 -7.85
N GLN A 145 -15.11 16.79 -7.35
CA GLN A 145 -15.12 17.93 -6.43
C GLN A 145 -16.30 17.83 -5.45
N PRO A 146 -16.08 17.93 -4.12
CA PRO A 146 -14.76 17.97 -3.47
C PRO A 146 -13.96 16.68 -3.67
N LEU A 147 -12.63 16.77 -3.59
CA LEU A 147 -11.76 15.59 -3.62
C LEU A 147 -12.10 14.65 -2.46
N LYS A 148 -12.27 13.36 -2.76
CA LYS A 148 -12.47 12.31 -1.76
C LYS A 148 -11.17 11.56 -1.55
N TYR A 149 -10.50 11.84 -0.44
CA TYR A 149 -9.27 11.15 -0.06
C TYR A 149 -9.56 9.77 0.49
N LYS A 150 -8.81 8.80 -0.02
CA LYS A 150 -8.77 7.43 0.47
C LYS A 150 -7.39 7.18 1.05
N GLU A 151 -7.32 6.55 2.21
CA GLU A 151 -6.04 6.12 2.79
C GLU A 151 -5.57 4.85 2.10
N MET A 152 -4.30 4.77 1.75
CA MET A 152 -3.71 3.62 1.07
C MET A 152 -3.19 2.61 2.11
N ASN A 153 -3.67 1.38 2.00
CA ASN A 153 -3.26 0.23 2.81
C ASN A 153 -3.29 -1.05 1.95
N SER A 154 -2.96 -2.19 2.54
CA SER A 154 -2.90 -3.50 1.87
C SER A 154 -4.19 -3.94 1.16
N GLN A 155 -5.34 -3.39 1.51
CA GLN A 155 -6.62 -3.75 0.88
C GLN A 155 -6.97 -2.86 -0.33
N GLU A 156 -6.20 -1.79 -0.55
CA GLU A 156 -6.57 -0.77 -1.53
C GLU A 156 -6.02 -1.06 -2.92
N PHE A 157 -6.91 -1.09 -3.92
CA PHE A 157 -6.55 -1.20 -5.33
C PHE A 157 -5.48 -0.16 -5.75
N ASP A 158 -5.56 1.05 -5.20
CA ASP A 158 -4.69 2.17 -5.56
C ASP A 158 -3.35 2.18 -4.80
N GLU A 159 -3.09 1.24 -3.87
CA GLU A 159 -1.80 1.17 -3.15
C GLU A 159 -0.62 1.09 -4.13
N ASP A 160 -0.81 0.39 -5.25
CA ASP A 160 0.19 0.27 -6.28
C ASP A 160 0.59 1.63 -6.89
N PHE A 161 -0.41 2.43 -7.27
CA PHE A 161 -0.17 3.77 -7.81
C PHE A 161 0.52 4.65 -6.78
N TYR A 162 0.01 4.65 -5.54
CA TYR A 162 0.60 5.40 -4.45
C TYR A 162 2.09 5.08 -4.29
N ALA A 163 2.44 3.80 -4.17
CA ALA A 163 3.81 3.38 -3.88
C ALA A 163 4.75 3.85 -4.99
N TYR A 164 4.44 3.62 -6.26
CA TYR A 164 5.29 4.04 -7.38
C TYR A 164 5.40 5.56 -7.52
N ILE A 165 4.31 6.30 -7.35
CA ILE A 165 4.31 7.76 -7.43
C ILE A 165 5.20 8.34 -6.32
N VAL A 166 5.00 7.90 -5.08
CA VAL A 166 5.77 8.41 -3.94
C VAL A 166 7.24 8.00 -4.05
N ASP A 167 7.53 6.77 -4.45
CA ASP A 167 8.92 6.32 -4.59
C ASP A 167 9.67 7.06 -5.71
N SER A 168 8.98 7.46 -6.79
CA SER A 168 9.59 8.29 -7.84
C SER A 168 10.01 9.68 -7.37
N VAL A 169 9.42 10.18 -6.29
CA VAL A 169 9.74 11.50 -5.70
C VAL A 169 10.74 11.37 -4.56
N PHE A 170 10.59 10.35 -3.70
CA PHE A 170 11.37 10.23 -2.46
C PHE A 170 12.51 9.21 -2.55
N GLY A 171 12.38 8.15 -3.36
CA GLY A 171 13.35 7.07 -3.45
C GLY A 171 13.59 6.35 -2.11
N MET A 172 12.53 6.14 -1.32
CA MET A 172 12.61 5.60 0.05
C MET A 172 12.25 4.12 0.15
N GLY A 173 11.95 3.46 -0.97
CA GLY A 173 11.69 2.02 -1.07
C GLY A 173 10.23 1.65 -0.82
N GLU A 174 9.26 2.49 -1.18
CA GLU A 174 7.83 2.15 -1.05
C GLU A 174 7.46 0.90 -1.86
N VAL A 175 7.99 0.79 -3.07
CA VAL A 175 7.73 -0.37 -3.95
C VAL A 175 8.39 -1.62 -3.36
N GLU A 176 9.66 -1.52 -2.96
CA GLU A 176 10.41 -2.62 -2.36
C GLU A 176 9.72 -3.13 -1.09
N ARG A 177 9.38 -2.24 -0.16
CA ARG A 177 8.75 -2.60 1.12
C ARG A 177 7.40 -3.29 0.93
N ARG A 178 6.61 -2.87 -0.07
CA ARG A 178 5.31 -3.50 -0.37
C ARG A 178 5.44 -4.96 -0.78
N SER A 179 6.52 -5.29 -1.49
CA SER A 179 6.82 -6.66 -1.94
C SER A 179 7.70 -7.46 -0.98
N ALA A 180 8.15 -6.85 0.11
CA ALA A 180 9.10 -7.47 1.01
C ALA A 180 8.47 -8.66 1.76
N SER A 181 9.24 -9.74 1.92
CA SER A 181 8.79 -10.93 2.67
C SER A 181 8.51 -10.62 4.13
N ASP A 182 9.10 -9.56 4.67
CA ASP A 182 8.94 -9.05 6.03
C ASP A 182 7.99 -7.84 6.11
N ARG A 183 7.15 -7.60 5.08
CA ARG A 183 6.13 -6.53 5.10
C ARG A 183 5.29 -6.56 6.37
N TRP A 184 4.96 -7.74 6.85
CA TRP A 184 4.14 -7.94 8.04
C TRP A 184 5.01 -8.18 9.26
N LEU A 185 5.00 -7.21 10.16
CA LEU A 185 5.65 -7.34 11.46
C LEU A 185 4.71 -8.06 12.42
N LEU A 186 5.09 -9.26 12.89
CA LEU A 186 4.38 -9.91 13.98
C LEU A 186 4.49 -9.07 15.25
N LEU A 187 3.36 -8.61 15.77
CA LEU A 187 3.28 -7.85 17.02
C LEU A 187 3.06 -8.77 18.21
N ARG A 188 2.13 -9.71 18.08
CA ARG A 188 1.84 -10.74 19.07
C ARG A 188 1.12 -11.92 18.45
N GLN A 189 1.19 -13.05 19.14
CA GLN A 189 0.38 -14.23 18.89
C GLN A 189 0.04 -14.88 20.22
N GLU A 190 -1.22 -15.27 20.41
CA GLU A 190 -1.66 -15.91 21.66
C GLU A 190 -2.70 -16.99 21.41
N ARG A 191 -2.79 -17.92 22.35
CA ARG A 191 -3.82 -18.95 22.37
C ARG A 191 -5.04 -18.45 23.15
N LEU A 192 -6.21 -18.62 22.56
CA LEU A 192 -7.49 -18.22 23.14
C LEU A 192 -8.02 -19.31 24.09
N PRO A 193 -8.86 -18.96 25.09
CA PRO A 193 -9.43 -19.93 26.03
C PRO A 193 -10.23 -21.06 25.36
N ASN A 194 -10.81 -20.80 24.19
CA ASN A 194 -11.54 -21.79 23.39
C ASN A 194 -10.62 -22.75 22.59
N GLY A 195 -9.30 -22.68 22.80
CA GLY A 195 -8.31 -23.50 22.12
C GLY A 195 -7.85 -22.97 20.77
N GLY A 196 -8.53 -21.95 20.21
CA GLY A 196 -8.11 -21.21 19.02
C GLY A 196 -6.93 -20.29 19.28
N TYR A 197 -6.59 -19.45 18.31
CA TYR A 197 -5.50 -18.48 18.45
C TYR A 197 -5.77 -17.20 17.69
N VAL A 198 -5.11 -16.12 18.12
CA VAL A 198 -5.07 -14.84 17.40
C VAL A 198 -3.63 -14.51 17.03
N SER A 199 -3.44 -14.00 15.81
CA SER A 199 -2.17 -13.44 15.32
C SER A 199 -2.38 -12.00 14.94
N CYS A 200 -1.58 -11.09 15.51
CA CYS A 200 -1.64 -9.65 15.26
C CYS A 200 -0.38 -9.21 14.53
N MET A 201 -0.55 -8.59 13.37
CA MET A 201 0.55 -8.18 12.50
C MET A 201 0.38 -6.74 12.04
N ALA A 202 1.43 -5.92 12.15
CA ALA A 202 1.45 -4.57 11.59
C ALA A 202 1.89 -4.59 10.12
N ASP A 203 1.17 -3.85 9.27
CA ASP A 203 1.58 -3.58 7.90
C ASP A 203 2.65 -2.48 7.89
N THR A 204 3.91 -2.88 7.75
CA THR A 204 5.04 -1.96 7.81
C THR A 204 5.05 -0.94 6.67
N THR A 205 4.35 -1.19 5.55
CA THR A 205 4.23 -0.18 4.47
C THR A 205 3.50 1.07 4.94
N THR A 206 2.52 0.88 5.82
CA THR A 206 1.67 1.96 6.35
C THR A 206 2.28 2.65 7.56
N MET A 207 3.26 2.01 8.21
CA MET A 207 3.89 2.49 9.42
C MET A 207 4.67 3.78 9.17
N ARG A 208 4.33 4.82 9.91
CA ARG A 208 4.95 6.14 9.82
C ARG A 208 4.80 6.94 11.10
N VAL A 209 5.71 7.88 11.35
CA VAL A 209 5.55 8.88 12.40
C VAL A 209 4.73 10.07 11.90
N ASN A 210 3.84 10.57 12.76
CA ASN A 210 3.09 11.80 12.56
C ASN A 210 2.73 12.41 13.92
N GLY A 211 3.34 13.56 14.23
CA GLY A 211 3.44 14.02 15.60
C GLY A 211 4.22 13.02 16.44
N GLU A 212 3.90 12.98 17.72
CA GLU A 212 4.51 12.04 18.68
C GLU A 212 4.03 10.58 18.52
N ASN A 213 3.34 10.24 17.43
CA ASN A 213 2.70 8.94 17.24
C ASN A 213 3.30 8.16 16.08
N ILE A 214 3.46 6.86 16.28
CA ILE A 214 3.52 5.90 15.19
C ILE A 214 2.08 5.57 14.77
N ILE A 215 1.79 5.76 13.49
CA ILE A 215 0.53 5.40 12.85
C ILE A 215 0.77 4.21 11.94
N PHE A 216 -0.06 3.17 12.06
CA PHE A 216 0.01 1.97 11.23
C PHE A 216 -1.36 1.28 11.14
N TRP A 217 -1.48 0.39 10.16
CA TRP A 217 -2.57 -0.57 10.08
C TRP A 217 -2.14 -1.93 10.64
N GLU A 218 -3.01 -2.55 11.41
CA GLU A 218 -2.84 -3.85 12.02
C GLU A 218 -3.89 -4.83 11.49
N TRP A 219 -3.43 -6.03 11.15
CA TRP A 219 -4.24 -7.17 10.75
C TRP A 219 -4.23 -8.21 11.87
N GLN A 220 -5.39 -8.49 12.43
CA GLN A 220 -5.59 -9.51 13.46
C GLN A 220 -6.39 -10.67 12.87
N GLU A 221 -5.80 -11.85 12.82
CA GLU A 221 -6.50 -13.07 12.40
C GLU A 221 -6.90 -13.89 13.61
N TYR A 222 -8.19 -14.18 13.72
CA TYR A 222 -8.73 -15.10 14.71
C TYR A 222 -9.00 -16.44 14.05
N LYS A 223 -8.40 -17.50 14.59
CA LYS A 223 -8.53 -18.86 14.09
C LYS A 223 -9.10 -19.78 15.15
N SER A 224 -9.94 -20.71 14.71
CA SER A 224 -10.53 -21.74 15.56
C SER A 224 -9.46 -22.72 16.07
N ALA A 225 -9.84 -23.61 16.99
CA ALA A 225 -8.96 -24.69 17.44
C ALA A 225 -8.54 -25.64 16.30
N SER A 226 -9.32 -25.73 15.20
CA SER A 226 -8.96 -26.48 14.00
C SER A 226 -8.08 -25.70 13.01
N GLY A 227 -7.79 -24.42 13.30
CA GLY A 227 -6.98 -23.55 12.45
C GLY A 227 -7.75 -22.83 11.34
N GLU A 228 -9.07 -22.94 11.33
CA GLU A 228 -9.93 -22.24 10.35
C GLU A 228 -10.02 -20.75 10.69
N LEU A 229 -9.95 -19.89 9.67
CA LEU A 229 -10.14 -18.44 9.85
C LEU A 229 -11.59 -18.14 10.21
N VAL A 230 -11.79 -17.53 11.38
CA VAL A 230 -13.11 -17.20 11.94
C VAL A 230 -13.47 -15.74 11.65
N GLU A 231 -12.55 -14.84 11.93
CA GLU A 231 -12.73 -13.40 11.71
C GLU A 231 -11.38 -12.69 11.53
N ILE A 232 -11.45 -11.50 10.93
CA ILE A 232 -10.33 -10.58 10.78
C ILE A 232 -10.71 -9.24 11.38
N HIS A 233 -9.84 -8.68 12.22
CA HIS A 233 -9.93 -7.28 12.65
C HIS A 233 -8.83 -6.50 11.95
N PHE A 234 -9.21 -5.45 11.21
CA PHE A 234 -8.29 -4.57 10.51
C PHE A 234 -8.38 -3.16 11.08
N LEU A 235 -7.34 -2.77 11.78
CA LEU A 235 -7.36 -1.63 12.70
C LEU A 235 -6.33 -0.60 12.24
N LYS A 236 -6.71 0.67 12.19
CA LYS A 236 -5.72 1.74 12.17
C LYS A 236 -5.45 2.16 13.60
N LYS A 237 -4.19 2.13 14.03
CA LYS A 237 -3.77 2.55 15.37
C LYS A 237 -2.85 3.78 15.30
N ALA A 238 -2.90 4.58 16.35
CA ALA A 238 -1.94 5.64 16.64
C ALA A 238 -1.39 5.42 18.05
N ILE A 239 -0.08 5.21 18.16
CA ILE A 239 0.59 4.85 19.41
C ILE A 239 1.70 5.86 19.71
N ASN A 240 1.66 6.44 20.91
CA ASN A 240 2.75 7.25 21.45
C ASN A 240 3.63 6.33 22.31
N ILE A 241 4.77 5.92 21.74
CA ILE A 241 5.69 4.98 22.41
C ILE A 241 6.26 5.58 23.70
N PRO A 242 6.81 6.82 23.73
CA PRO A 242 7.35 7.40 24.95
C PRO A 242 6.34 7.52 26.09
N GLN A 243 5.08 7.85 25.79
CA GLN A 243 4.05 8.06 26.79
C GLN A 243 3.29 6.77 27.17
N TYR A 244 3.55 5.64 26.49
CA TYR A 244 2.80 4.40 26.70
C TYR A 244 1.29 4.60 26.55
N THR A 245 0.87 5.33 25.50
CA THR A 245 -0.55 5.55 25.20
C THR A 245 -0.86 5.19 23.77
N GLY A 246 -2.11 4.81 23.51
CA GLY A 246 -2.56 4.42 22.19
C GLY A 246 -4.03 4.73 21.96
N LYS A 247 -4.44 4.71 20.70
CA LYS A 247 -5.85 4.70 20.31
C LYS A 247 -6.08 3.97 18.99
N ILE A 248 -7.30 3.46 18.84
CA ILE A 248 -7.81 2.95 17.56
C ILE A 248 -8.46 4.11 16.82
N VAL A 249 -8.01 4.35 15.59
CA VAL A 249 -8.48 5.44 14.72
C VAL A 249 -9.52 4.95 13.72
N ARG A 250 -9.38 3.70 13.27
CA ARG A 250 -10.36 3.01 12.42
C ARG A 250 -10.43 1.55 12.78
N TYR A 251 -11.60 0.96 12.61
CA TYR A 251 -11.81 -0.45 12.84
C TYR A 251 -12.73 -1.03 11.78
N GLN A 252 -12.19 -1.95 10.98
CA GLN A 252 -12.93 -2.80 10.07
C GLN A 252 -12.93 -4.24 10.57
N HIS A 253 -14.07 -4.91 10.45
CA HIS A 253 -14.25 -6.30 10.85
C HIS A 253 -14.69 -7.11 9.65
N TRP A 254 -14.15 -8.32 9.51
CA TRP A 254 -14.61 -9.29 8.53
C TRP A 254 -14.93 -10.61 9.20
N ASN A 255 -16.00 -11.24 8.75
CA ASN A 255 -16.29 -12.64 9.01
C ASN A 255 -16.94 -13.29 7.77
N PRO A 256 -16.94 -14.63 7.64
CA PRO A 256 -17.49 -15.32 6.47
C PRO A 256 -18.97 -15.05 6.19
N ARG A 257 -19.75 -14.74 7.23
CA ARG A 257 -21.20 -14.55 7.14
C ARG A 257 -21.57 -13.17 6.61
N GLU A 258 -20.87 -12.14 7.06
CA GLU A 258 -21.25 -10.75 6.84
C GLU A 258 -20.31 -10.00 5.89
N GLY A 259 -19.10 -10.54 5.65
CA GLY A 259 -18.05 -9.84 4.93
C GLY A 259 -17.48 -8.65 5.74
N TRP A 260 -16.84 -7.71 5.03
CA TRP A 260 -16.25 -6.52 5.64
C TRP A 260 -17.33 -5.52 6.09
N LYS A 261 -17.19 -5.02 7.31
CA LYS A 261 -18.00 -3.97 7.91
C LYS A 261 -17.11 -2.94 8.60
N ASP A 262 -17.50 -1.67 8.53
CA ASP A 262 -16.85 -0.59 9.27
C ASP A 262 -17.52 -0.45 10.65
N TYR A 263 -16.72 -0.58 11.70
CA TYR A 263 -17.11 -0.48 13.10
C TYR A 263 -16.52 0.75 13.79
N THR A 264 -15.84 1.64 13.04
CA THR A 264 -15.11 2.79 13.58
C THR A 264 -15.98 3.62 14.55
N ASP A 265 -17.15 4.08 14.12
CA ASP A 265 -18.00 4.95 14.95
C ASP A 265 -18.60 4.26 16.17
N ARG A 266 -18.71 2.92 16.13
CA ARG A 266 -19.34 2.13 17.20
C ARG A 266 -18.33 1.71 18.27
N GLU A 267 -17.11 1.40 17.85
CA GLU A 267 -16.11 0.71 18.67
C GLU A 267 -14.89 1.59 18.97
N THR A 268 -14.82 2.80 18.40
CA THR A 268 -13.75 3.77 18.71
C THR A 268 -14.37 5.05 19.26
N ASP A 269 -13.97 5.45 20.46
CA ASP A 269 -14.30 6.76 21.04
C ASP A 269 -13.29 7.85 20.62
N GLY A 270 -12.22 7.44 19.91
CA GLY A 270 -11.14 8.29 19.44
C GLY A 270 -10.22 8.80 20.56
N ALA A 271 -10.44 8.36 21.81
CA ALA A 271 -9.67 8.76 22.98
C ALA A 271 -8.38 7.94 23.09
N TYR A 272 -7.36 8.54 23.71
CA TYR A 272 -6.17 7.81 24.09
C TYR A 272 -6.41 7.05 25.39
N HIS A 273 -5.96 5.81 25.45
CA HIS A 273 -5.87 5.03 26.67
C HIS A 273 -4.42 4.70 27.00
N ALA A 274 -4.15 4.45 28.28
CA ALA A 274 -2.84 4.02 28.73
C ALA A 274 -2.63 2.53 28.45
N VAL A 275 -1.46 2.19 27.92
CA VAL A 275 -1.02 0.81 27.71
C VAL A 275 -0.62 0.22 29.06
N VAL A 276 -1.40 -0.76 29.53
CA VAL A 276 -1.19 -1.38 30.85
C VAL A 276 0.01 -2.33 30.80
N LYS A 277 0.91 -2.22 31.78
CA LYS A 277 2.05 -3.12 31.93
C LYS A 277 1.60 -4.58 32.11
N GLY A 278 2.25 -5.49 31.40
CA GLY A 278 1.94 -6.92 31.37
C GLY A 278 0.78 -7.30 30.43
N SER A 279 0.18 -6.34 29.74
CA SER A 279 -0.91 -6.60 28.79
C SER A 279 -0.40 -7.11 27.44
N ALA A 280 -1.32 -7.66 26.65
CA ALA A 280 -1.08 -7.98 25.24
C ALA A 280 -0.65 -6.74 24.45
N GLU A 281 -1.25 -5.58 24.74
CA GLU A 281 -0.92 -4.31 24.08
C GLU A 281 0.49 -3.83 24.43
N GLU A 282 1.01 -4.08 25.64
CA GLU A 282 2.40 -3.78 25.96
C GLU A 282 3.37 -4.64 25.13
N THR A 283 2.98 -5.88 24.81
CA THR A 283 3.77 -6.75 23.93
C THR A 283 3.83 -6.19 22.51
N GLU A 284 2.68 -5.74 21.98
CA GLU A 284 2.60 -5.06 20.68
C GLU A 284 3.48 -3.79 20.67
N LEU A 285 3.37 -2.95 21.71
CA LEU A 285 4.15 -1.72 21.83
C LEU A 285 5.66 -1.99 21.83
N LYS A 286 6.13 -3.02 22.55
CA LYS A 286 7.54 -3.41 22.55
C LYS A 286 8.02 -3.88 21.18
N ALA A 287 7.19 -4.62 20.44
CA ALA A 287 7.52 -5.04 19.08
C ALA A 287 7.63 -3.83 18.14
N LEU A 288 6.73 -2.85 18.25
CA LEU A 288 6.77 -1.59 17.50
C LEU A 288 8.02 -0.78 17.83
N GLN A 289 8.35 -0.62 19.12
CA GLN A 289 9.55 0.08 19.57
C GLN A 289 10.84 -0.57 19.02
N ALA A 290 10.91 -1.89 19.05
CA ALA A 290 12.05 -2.63 18.48
C ALA A 290 12.13 -2.49 16.96
N TYR A 291 11.00 -2.37 16.26
CA TYR A 291 10.98 -2.14 14.82
C TYR A 291 11.42 -0.71 14.49
N GLU A 292 10.83 0.30 15.14
CA GLU A 292 11.13 1.71 14.91
C GLU A 292 12.61 2.02 15.12
N SER A 293 13.19 1.56 16.23
CA SER A 293 14.61 1.77 16.54
C SER A 293 15.56 1.22 15.48
N ARG A 294 15.17 0.16 14.76
CA ARG A 294 15.97 -0.44 13.67
C ARG A 294 15.65 0.14 12.29
N ASN A 295 14.51 0.80 12.14
CA ASN A 295 13.98 1.23 10.84
C ASN A 295 13.64 2.73 10.82
N GLN A 296 14.38 3.56 11.57
CA GLN A 296 14.08 4.99 11.71
C GLN A 296 13.92 5.69 10.36
N LYS A 297 14.86 5.48 9.43
CA LYS A 297 14.78 6.05 8.07
C LYS A 297 13.46 5.74 7.37
N TRP A 298 12.94 4.52 7.53
CA TRP A 298 11.69 4.11 6.92
C TRP A 298 10.48 4.70 7.67
N VAL A 299 10.45 4.60 9.00
CA VAL A 299 9.30 5.05 9.80
C VAL A 299 9.15 6.59 9.76
N HIS A 300 10.26 7.32 9.68
CA HIS A 300 10.28 8.79 9.66
C HIS A 300 10.34 9.39 8.24
N ARG A 301 10.28 8.57 7.18
CA ARG A 301 10.57 8.96 5.79
C ARG A 301 9.81 10.17 5.22
N TYR A 302 8.66 10.52 5.79
CA TYR A 302 7.85 11.68 5.37
C TYR A 302 7.56 12.66 6.51
N SER A 303 8.17 12.47 7.68
CA SER A 303 7.93 13.32 8.85
C SER A 303 8.28 14.77 8.54
N LEU A 304 7.49 15.70 9.04
CA LEU A 304 7.76 17.14 8.93
C LEU A 304 8.48 17.69 10.16
N GLU A 305 8.62 16.88 11.23
CA GLU A 305 9.12 17.31 12.54
C GLU A 305 10.61 17.65 12.55
N ASP A 306 11.41 16.97 11.72
CA ASP A 306 12.84 17.28 11.60
C ASP A 306 13.06 18.72 11.10
N TYR A 307 12.12 19.29 10.34
CA TYR A 307 12.17 20.69 9.92
C TYR A 307 11.67 21.65 11.01
N GLU A 308 10.64 21.28 11.79
CA GLU A 308 10.15 22.13 12.89
C GLU A 308 11.18 22.32 14.01
N SER A 309 12.04 21.32 14.24
CA SER A 309 13.12 21.40 15.23
C SER A 309 14.28 22.33 14.85
N LEU A 310 14.45 22.64 13.54
CA LEU A 310 15.49 23.56 13.06
C LEU A 310 15.11 25.04 13.21
N TYR A 311 13.84 25.34 13.52
CA TYR A 311 13.32 26.70 13.67
C TYR A 311 12.69 26.96 15.05
N ARG A 312 12.93 26.08 16.03
CA ARG A 312 12.71 26.33 17.47
C ARG A 312 14.06 26.47 18.17
#